data_AF-A0A328A9K3-F1
#
_entry.id   AF-A0A328A9K3-F1
#
_cell.length_a   1.000
_cell.length_b   1.000
_cell.length_c   1.000
_cell.angle_alpha   90.00
_cell.angle_beta   90.00
_cell.angle_gamma   90.00
#
_symmetry.space_group_name_H-M   'P 1'
#
loop_
_entity.id
_entity.type
_entity.pdbx_description
1 polymer ?
#
loop_
_entity_poly.entity_id
_entity_poly.type
_entity_poly.pdbx_seq_one_letter_code
_entity_poly.pdbx_strand_id
1 'polypeptide(L)'
;MPKANAVILDNWIPRGGYLQLRRGFVEQVSGTADPVETLVAWRGAASGDKLFACAGANIYDVTTSGALPAASYASAASAKWNYTNFANDAGRFAILVNGSNTPLKYDGSSFATTAITGTSGAITLTPSNLKYVMAHKARLHFAEKDTLRVWYLAVNAIAGSSGLLDLGPIFTKGGVLVGLARLTLDGGIGPDDYAAYLTSEGQVALYQGTDPSDANNWSLVGVYSLPKPIGDRCLLEHGTDALVLTEAGLLSLTQALRLSEDEQRTNSYSRYVTNAFAAAAASYGSNFGWSVTSYSGRGGLIVVNVPTAELSTSQQFVRCTETGRWCRFTGIDAFCWATANGAIYFGSTLGVYEWDQGASDNSVTIVGDILPAFQDFGNRTMLKSAKLVRAQLYAPSIVRPALDVVTDYDKNTIPTDIQTTVTPGDISPDDANVVRQDWTGASGIGYALSPRMRVSLTGANDVDRVSVTEDLTSLLLVGPGGTDHILTRPNLPLDVEVQCVGFDLTYEAGALI
;
A
#
# COMPACT_ATOMS: atom_id res chain seq x y z
N MET A 1 13.62 19.79 16.49
CA MET A 1 12.99 19.12 15.32
C MET A 1 12.85 20.15 14.20
N PRO A 2 13.15 19.80 12.92
CA PRO A 2 12.94 20.73 11.81
C PRO A 2 11.47 21.16 11.70
N LYS A 3 11.23 22.44 11.34
CA LYS A 3 9.87 23.02 11.28
C LYS A 3 8.94 22.32 10.28
N ALA A 4 9.50 21.76 9.21
CA ALA A 4 8.76 21.09 8.15
C ALA A 4 8.37 19.64 8.45
N ASN A 5 8.70 19.12 9.65
CA ASN A 5 8.32 17.76 10.04
C ASN A 5 6.99 17.78 10.81
N ALA A 6 6.31 16.63 10.83
CA ALA A 6 5.18 16.38 11.70
C ALA A 6 5.53 15.28 12.72
N VAL A 7 4.99 15.39 13.92
CA VAL A 7 5.05 14.37 14.97
C VAL A 7 3.96 13.34 14.75
N ILE A 8 2.75 13.78 14.38
CA ILE A 8 1.61 12.94 14.01
C ILE A 8 1.05 13.47 12.69
N LEU A 9 0.81 12.55 11.75
CA LEU A 9 0.15 12.82 10.48
C LEU A 9 -0.65 11.57 10.11
N ASP A 10 -1.75 11.38 10.83
CA ASP A 10 -2.61 10.20 10.72
C ASP A 10 -3.78 10.51 9.79
N ASN A 11 -3.96 9.70 8.76
CA ASN A 11 -5.01 9.83 7.74
C ASN A 11 -4.94 11.13 6.92
N TRP A 12 -3.79 11.82 6.91
CA TRP A 12 -3.52 13.01 6.09
C TRP A 12 -2.37 12.78 5.13
N ILE A 13 -2.59 13.07 3.84
CA ILE A 13 -1.62 12.90 2.77
C ILE A 13 -0.88 14.22 2.52
N PRO A 14 0.47 14.26 2.62
CA PRO A 14 1.24 15.46 2.34
C PRO A 14 1.42 15.68 0.82
N ARG A 15 0.56 16.50 0.22
CA ARG A 15 0.58 16.92 -1.19
C ARG A 15 1.49 18.13 -1.41
N GLY A 16 1.70 18.52 -2.67
CA GLY A 16 2.47 19.70 -3.05
C GLY A 16 1.84 21.01 -2.57
N GLY A 17 2.10 21.38 -1.30
CA GLY A 17 1.68 22.66 -0.71
C GLY A 17 0.53 22.59 0.30
N TYR A 18 -0.08 21.43 0.51
CA TYR A 18 -1.16 21.23 1.49
C TYR A 18 -1.19 19.78 1.99
N LEU A 19 -1.87 19.57 3.12
CA LEU A 19 -2.23 18.26 3.64
C LEU A 19 -3.65 17.94 3.22
N GLN A 20 -3.90 16.76 2.65
CA GLN A 20 -5.22 16.33 2.22
C GLN A 20 -5.71 15.19 3.10
N LEU A 21 -6.92 15.29 3.67
CA LEU A 21 -7.51 14.16 4.38
C LEU A 21 -7.67 13.00 3.40
N ARG A 22 -7.28 11.79 3.80
CA ARG A 22 -7.47 10.61 2.95
C ARG A 22 -8.95 10.36 2.72
N ARG A 23 -9.25 9.73 1.59
CA ARG A 23 -10.57 9.17 1.32
C ARG A 23 -10.78 7.85 2.06
N GLY A 24 -12.03 7.44 2.07
CA GLY A 24 -12.47 6.17 2.62
C GLY A 24 -12.25 5.00 1.67
N PHE A 25 -13.01 3.94 1.96
CA PHE A 25 -13.11 2.76 1.13
C PHE A 25 -14.56 2.27 1.10
N VAL A 26 -14.89 1.53 0.04
CA VAL A 26 -16.19 0.90 -0.13
C VAL A 26 -16.03 -0.60 -0.30
N GLU A 27 -17.06 -1.34 0.06
CA GLU A 27 -17.12 -2.78 -0.16
C GLU A 27 -17.09 -3.10 -1.66
N GLN A 28 -16.11 -3.90 -2.08
CA GLN A 28 -16.07 -4.47 -3.42
C GLN A 28 -16.88 -5.77 -3.42
N VAL A 29 -16.49 -6.72 -2.58
CA VAL A 29 -17.18 -8.00 -2.37
C VAL A 29 -17.03 -8.40 -0.91
N SER A 30 -18.12 -8.79 -0.26
CA SER A 30 -18.11 -9.35 1.09
C SER A 30 -18.59 -10.80 1.14
N GLY A 31 -18.41 -11.44 2.29
CA GLY A 31 -18.93 -12.77 2.59
C GLY A 31 -17.93 -13.90 2.36
N THR A 32 -16.63 -13.60 2.24
CA THR A 32 -15.61 -14.66 2.25
C THR A 32 -15.62 -15.35 3.62
N ALA A 33 -15.64 -16.68 3.63
CA ALA A 33 -15.63 -17.46 4.88
C ALA A 33 -14.29 -17.35 5.64
N ASP A 34 -13.20 -17.13 4.89
CA ASP A 34 -11.84 -16.97 5.41
C ASP A 34 -11.30 -15.57 5.04
N PRO A 35 -10.28 -15.08 5.78
CA PRO A 35 -9.55 -13.86 5.44
C PRO A 35 -8.96 -13.87 4.02
N VAL A 36 -9.00 -12.72 3.34
CA VAL A 36 -8.37 -12.55 2.02
C VAL A 36 -6.88 -12.24 2.19
N GLU A 37 -6.03 -13.24 1.97
CA GLU A 37 -4.58 -13.16 2.20
C GLU A 37 -3.78 -12.68 0.97
N THR A 38 -4.37 -12.79 -0.22
CA THR A 38 -3.77 -12.33 -1.49
C THR A 38 -4.81 -11.81 -2.45
N LEU A 39 -4.49 -10.70 -3.11
CA LEU A 39 -5.17 -10.22 -4.29
C LEU A 39 -4.29 -10.43 -5.53
N VAL A 40 -4.87 -11.01 -6.57
CA VAL A 40 -4.16 -11.30 -7.84
C VAL A 40 -4.82 -10.50 -8.96
N ALA A 41 -4.06 -9.58 -9.56
CA ALA A 41 -4.52 -8.80 -10.70
C ALA A 41 -3.98 -9.41 -12.01
N TRP A 42 -4.86 -10.07 -12.77
CA TRP A 42 -4.56 -10.54 -14.11
C TRP A 42 -4.76 -9.42 -15.13
N ARG A 43 -3.79 -9.22 -16.03
CA ARG A 43 -3.80 -8.11 -16.99
C ARG A 43 -4.30 -8.56 -18.36
N GLY A 44 -5.57 -8.29 -18.67
CA GLY A 44 -6.28 -8.81 -19.85
C GLY A 44 -6.21 -7.99 -21.14
N ALA A 45 -5.62 -6.79 -21.10
CA ALA A 45 -5.66 -5.81 -22.20
C ALA A 45 -7.09 -5.33 -22.53
N ALA A 46 -7.63 -5.65 -23.71
CA ALA A 46 -8.90 -5.08 -24.19
C ALA A 46 -10.13 -5.52 -23.37
N SER A 47 -10.06 -6.67 -22.70
CA SER A 47 -11.11 -7.17 -21.81
C SER A 47 -11.12 -6.54 -20.42
N GLY A 48 -10.17 -5.63 -20.14
CA GLY A 48 -9.91 -5.12 -18.79
C GLY A 48 -9.07 -6.08 -17.94
N ASP A 49 -8.66 -5.61 -16.77
CA ASP A 49 -8.00 -6.44 -15.76
C ASP A 49 -9.05 -7.25 -14.99
N LYS A 50 -8.68 -8.46 -14.58
CA LYS A 50 -9.45 -9.24 -13.59
C LYS A 50 -8.77 -9.22 -12.24
N LEU A 51 -9.57 -9.10 -11.18
CA LEU A 51 -9.10 -9.13 -9.80
C LEU A 51 -9.61 -10.40 -9.12
N PHE A 52 -8.70 -11.19 -8.56
CA PHE A 52 -9.02 -12.39 -7.83
C PHE A 52 -8.66 -12.27 -6.35
N ALA A 53 -9.56 -12.71 -5.49
CA ALA A 53 -9.37 -12.78 -4.05
C ALA A 53 -9.08 -14.22 -3.62
N CYS A 54 -7.90 -14.45 -3.03
CA CYS A 54 -7.54 -15.73 -2.45
C CYS A 54 -7.88 -15.73 -0.95
N ALA A 55 -8.80 -16.60 -0.53
CA ALA A 55 -9.24 -16.74 0.85
C ALA A 55 -9.40 -18.23 1.20
N GLY A 56 -8.65 -18.68 2.21
CA GLY A 56 -8.60 -20.08 2.62
C GLY A 56 -8.23 -21.00 1.46
N ALA A 57 -9.13 -21.94 1.15
CA ALA A 57 -8.95 -22.89 0.05
C ALA A 57 -9.46 -22.39 -1.32
N ASN A 58 -10.04 -21.19 -1.38
CA ASN A 58 -10.79 -20.72 -2.56
C ASN A 58 -10.17 -19.47 -3.18
N ILE A 59 -10.35 -19.34 -4.50
CA ILE A 59 -10.04 -18.14 -5.27
C ILE A 59 -11.33 -17.65 -5.93
N TYR A 60 -11.72 -16.41 -5.65
CA TYR A 60 -12.96 -15.79 -6.17
C TYR A 60 -12.63 -14.68 -7.16
N ASP A 61 -13.37 -14.59 -8.28
CA ASP A 61 -13.29 -13.46 -9.22
C ASP A 61 -14.07 -12.26 -8.66
N VAL A 62 -13.36 -11.31 -8.04
CA VAL A 62 -13.93 -10.12 -7.40
C VAL A 62 -13.85 -8.88 -8.30
N THR A 63 -13.72 -9.08 -9.62
CA THR A 63 -13.60 -7.98 -10.59
C THR A 63 -14.84 -7.09 -10.58
N THR A 64 -16.02 -7.67 -10.39
CA THR A 64 -17.29 -6.93 -10.33
C THR A 64 -17.73 -6.80 -8.88
N SER A 65 -18.14 -5.59 -8.49
CA SER A 65 -18.67 -5.34 -7.14
C SER A 65 -20.02 -6.04 -6.92
N GLY A 66 -20.26 -6.53 -5.72
CA GLY A 66 -21.54 -7.13 -5.32
C GLY A 66 -21.38 -8.40 -4.48
N ALA A 67 -22.33 -9.34 -4.65
CA ALA A 67 -22.33 -10.60 -3.92
C ALA A 67 -21.14 -11.49 -4.28
N LEU A 68 -20.63 -12.23 -3.28
CA LEU A 68 -19.55 -13.19 -3.50
C LEU A 68 -19.92 -14.22 -4.59
N PRO A 69 -19.14 -14.32 -5.68
CA PRO A 69 -19.40 -15.30 -6.71
C PRO A 69 -18.97 -16.70 -6.28
N ALA A 70 -19.32 -17.70 -7.09
CA ALA A 70 -18.75 -19.04 -6.94
C ALA A 70 -17.22 -19.01 -7.08
N ALA A 71 -16.53 -19.86 -6.34
CA ALA A 71 -15.08 -19.97 -6.40
C ALA A 71 -14.64 -20.36 -7.82
N SER A 72 -13.75 -19.56 -8.41
CA SER A 72 -13.10 -19.84 -9.71
C SER A 72 -12.05 -20.93 -9.60
N TYR A 73 -11.53 -21.16 -8.39
CA TYR A 73 -10.71 -22.30 -8.03
C TYR A 73 -10.99 -22.68 -6.58
N ALA A 74 -11.01 -23.98 -6.29
CA ALA A 74 -11.16 -24.53 -4.95
C ALA A 74 -10.06 -25.57 -4.71
N SER A 75 -9.69 -25.80 -3.45
CA SER A 75 -8.62 -26.72 -3.01
C SER A 75 -7.20 -26.13 -2.99
N ALA A 76 -7.08 -24.81 -2.76
CA ALA A 76 -5.80 -24.23 -2.34
C ALA A 76 -5.44 -24.76 -0.94
N ALA A 77 -4.16 -25.07 -0.72
CA ALA A 77 -3.63 -25.46 0.58
C ALA A 77 -3.19 -24.24 1.41
N SER A 78 -3.04 -23.09 0.75
CA SER A 78 -2.71 -21.79 1.35
C SER A 78 -3.20 -20.67 0.44
N ALA A 79 -3.77 -19.61 1.01
CA ALA A 79 -4.16 -18.41 0.27
C ALA A 79 -3.02 -17.38 0.17
N LYS A 80 -1.81 -17.67 0.67
CA LYS A 80 -0.61 -16.82 0.59
C LYS A 80 0.14 -17.00 -0.74
N TRP A 81 -0.39 -16.43 -1.81
CA TRP A 81 0.17 -16.56 -3.16
C TRP A 81 1.16 -15.44 -3.53
N ASN A 82 2.18 -15.79 -4.30
CA ASN A 82 2.95 -14.86 -5.13
C ASN A 82 2.61 -15.10 -6.58
N TYR A 83 2.58 -14.05 -7.38
CA TYR A 83 2.20 -14.18 -8.78
C TYR A 83 2.99 -13.24 -9.69
N THR A 84 3.06 -13.60 -10.96
CA THR A 84 3.56 -12.74 -12.02
C THR A 84 2.66 -12.85 -13.24
N ASN A 85 2.43 -11.72 -13.92
CA ASN A 85 1.77 -11.74 -15.22
C ASN A 85 2.81 -12.04 -16.31
N PHE A 86 2.45 -12.91 -17.25
CA PHE A 86 3.31 -13.33 -18.35
C PHE A 86 2.49 -13.47 -19.62
N ALA A 87 2.98 -12.94 -20.75
CA ALA A 87 2.30 -13.03 -22.03
C ALA A 87 3.23 -13.66 -23.07
N ASN A 88 2.67 -14.49 -23.94
CA ASN A 88 3.34 -15.08 -25.10
C ASN A 88 2.33 -15.24 -26.24
N ASP A 89 2.73 -15.90 -27.33
CA ASP A 89 1.88 -16.11 -28.50
C ASP A 89 0.59 -16.93 -28.21
N ALA A 90 0.58 -17.71 -27.12
CA ALA A 90 -0.59 -18.48 -26.70
C ALA A 90 -1.60 -17.66 -25.88
N GLY A 91 -1.23 -16.45 -25.43
CA GLY A 91 -2.12 -15.56 -24.69
C GLY A 91 -1.46 -14.87 -23.51
N ARG A 92 -2.29 -14.48 -22.54
CA ARG A 92 -1.91 -13.74 -21.34
C ARG A 92 -2.22 -14.58 -20.11
N PHE A 93 -1.24 -14.73 -19.24
CA PHE A 93 -1.31 -15.62 -18.10
C PHE A 93 -0.99 -14.88 -16.80
N ALA A 94 -1.68 -15.24 -15.72
CA ALA A 94 -1.18 -15.00 -14.37
C ALA A 94 -0.67 -16.34 -13.84
N ILE A 95 0.60 -16.40 -13.45
CA ILE A 95 1.23 -17.58 -12.87
C ILE A 95 1.33 -17.38 -11.38
N LEU A 96 0.77 -18.29 -10.59
CA LEU A 96 0.66 -18.21 -9.14
C LEU A 96 1.41 -19.37 -8.48
N VAL A 97 2.14 -19.06 -7.42
CA VAL A 97 2.91 -20.01 -6.60
C VAL A 97 2.82 -19.63 -5.13
N ASN A 98 2.81 -20.59 -4.21
CA ASN A 98 2.68 -20.33 -2.76
C ASN A 98 3.56 -21.23 -1.89
N GLY A 99 4.38 -22.11 -2.48
CA GLY A 99 5.23 -23.05 -1.74
C GLY A 99 4.46 -24.15 -1.00
N SER A 100 3.23 -24.46 -1.42
CA SER A 100 2.44 -25.58 -0.88
C SER A 100 1.55 -26.26 -1.91
N ASN A 101 1.07 -25.52 -2.92
CA ASN A 101 0.29 -26.04 -4.04
C ASN A 101 1.17 -26.19 -5.28
N THR A 102 0.84 -27.18 -6.12
CA THR A 102 1.31 -27.18 -7.51
C THR A 102 0.99 -25.81 -8.15
N PRO A 103 1.93 -25.22 -8.90
CA PRO A 103 1.74 -23.90 -9.49
C PRO A 103 0.42 -23.82 -10.26
N LEU A 104 -0.28 -22.70 -10.12
CA LEU A 104 -1.52 -22.42 -10.85
C LEU A 104 -1.25 -21.42 -11.96
N LYS A 105 -2.02 -21.52 -13.04
CA LYS A 105 -2.12 -20.51 -14.08
C LYS A 105 -3.57 -20.09 -14.26
N TYR A 106 -3.78 -18.81 -14.52
CA TYR A 106 -5.01 -18.29 -15.09
C TYR A 106 -4.74 -17.86 -16.53
N ASP A 107 -5.54 -18.31 -17.49
CA ASP A 107 -5.32 -18.10 -18.93
C ASP A 107 -6.24 -17.04 -19.57
N GLY A 108 -6.98 -16.30 -18.74
CA GLY A 108 -8.03 -15.38 -19.19
C GLY A 108 -9.44 -15.96 -19.14
N SER A 109 -9.56 -17.29 -19.00
CA SER A 109 -10.83 -18.00 -18.87
C SER A 109 -10.93 -18.73 -17.52
N SER A 110 -9.98 -19.63 -17.22
CA SER A 110 -10.06 -20.53 -16.06
C SER A 110 -8.73 -20.71 -15.33
N PHE A 111 -8.80 -21.11 -14.06
CA PHE A 111 -7.63 -21.57 -13.32
C PHE A 111 -7.33 -23.04 -13.62
N ALA A 112 -6.07 -23.34 -13.86
CA ALA A 112 -5.58 -24.71 -14.04
C ALA A 112 -4.22 -24.89 -13.36
N THR A 113 -3.90 -26.11 -12.98
CA THR A 113 -2.54 -26.46 -12.55
C THR A 113 -1.59 -26.39 -13.74
N THR A 114 -0.37 -25.91 -13.51
CA THR A 114 0.69 -25.89 -14.52
C THR A 114 1.82 -26.82 -14.09
N ALA A 115 2.19 -27.74 -14.98
CA ALA A 115 3.23 -28.72 -14.73
C ALA A 115 4.60 -28.09 -14.98
N ILE A 116 5.37 -27.90 -13.91
CA ILE A 116 6.77 -27.46 -13.97
C ILE A 116 7.59 -28.56 -13.33
N THR A 117 8.50 -29.15 -14.09
CA THR A 117 9.34 -30.27 -13.66
C THR A 117 10.80 -29.91 -13.82
N GLY A 118 11.70 -30.42 -12.98
CA GLY A 118 13.12 -30.14 -13.16
C GLY A 118 13.98 -31.14 -12.41
N THR A 119 15.11 -31.51 -13.02
CA THR A 119 16.12 -32.37 -12.40
C THR A 119 17.51 -31.87 -12.80
N SER A 120 18.42 -31.78 -11.83
CA SER A 120 19.82 -31.46 -12.05
C SER A 120 20.69 -32.29 -11.11
N GLY A 121 21.36 -33.30 -11.65
CA GLY A 121 22.07 -34.30 -10.84
C GLY A 121 21.14 -34.99 -9.85
N ALA A 122 21.46 -34.92 -8.56
CA ALA A 122 20.64 -35.48 -7.47
C ALA A 122 19.48 -34.58 -7.01
N ILE A 123 19.39 -33.35 -7.52
CA ILE A 123 18.37 -32.38 -7.13
C ILE A 123 17.16 -32.55 -8.05
N THR A 124 15.99 -32.83 -7.47
CA THR A 124 14.71 -32.94 -8.19
C THR A 124 13.72 -31.92 -7.65
N LEU A 125 13.16 -31.10 -8.53
CA LEU A 125 12.13 -30.13 -8.19
C LEU A 125 10.83 -30.85 -7.80
N THR A 126 10.31 -30.52 -6.62
CA THR A 126 8.90 -30.79 -6.30
C THR A 126 8.08 -29.55 -6.66
N PRO A 127 7.10 -29.63 -7.58
CA PRO A 127 6.40 -28.43 -8.07
C PRO A 127 5.74 -27.60 -6.97
N SER A 128 5.21 -28.26 -5.93
CA SER A 128 4.57 -27.58 -4.79
C SER A 128 5.53 -26.76 -3.94
N ASN A 129 6.85 -26.90 -4.10
CA ASN A 129 7.82 -26.12 -3.36
C ASN A 129 8.11 -24.76 -4.00
N LEU A 130 7.61 -24.46 -5.20
CA LEU A 130 7.84 -23.14 -5.80
C LEU A 130 7.08 -22.06 -5.01
N LYS A 131 7.78 -21.02 -4.54
CA LYS A 131 7.22 -19.98 -3.65
C LYS A 131 7.21 -18.57 -4.25
N TYR A 132 8.23 -18.20 -5.02
CA TYR A 132 8.31 -16.90 -5.67
C TYR A 132 8.46 -17.07 -7.17
N VAL A 133 7.92 -16.13 -7.95
CA VAL A 133 7.96 -16.14 -9.41
C VAL A 133 8.24 -14.75 -9.94
N MET A 134 9.08 -14.68 -10.97
CA MET A 134 9.40 -13.45 -11.69
C MET A 134 9.59 -13.77 -13.17
N ALA A 135 9.14 -12.88 -14.05
CA ALA A 135 9.47 -12.94 -15.47
C ALA A 135 10.73 -12.10 -15.76
N HIS A 136 11.80 -12.69 -16.28
CA HIS A 136 13.02 -12.00 -16.71
C HIS A 136 13.38 -12.46 -18.13
N LYS A 137 13.64 -11.51 -19.05
CA LYS A 137 14.04 -11.81 -20.44
C LYS A 137 13.19 -12.88 -21.14
N ALA A 138 11.87 -12.71 -21.05
CA ALA A 138 10.88 -13.64 -21.60
C ALA A 138 10.98 -15.08 -21.05
N ARG A 139 11.56 -15.27 -19.86
CA ARG A 139 11.62 -16.54 -19.13
C ARG A 139 11.00 -16.36 -17.75
N LEU A 140 10.34 -17.40 -17.25
CA LEU A 140 9.88 -17.45 -15.87
C LEU A 140 10.96 -18.06 -14.99
N HIS A 141 11.28 -17.36 -13.91
CA HIS A 141 12.18 -17.77 -12.85
C HIS A 141 11.36 -18.04 -11.60
N PHE A 142 11.61 -19.16 -10.95
CA PHE A 142 10.91 -19.60 -9.75
C PHE A 142 11.92 -19.87 -8.64
N ALA A 143 11.69 -19.32 -7.46
CA ALA A 143 12.47 -19.68 -6.28
C ALA A 143 11.80 -20.83 -5.54
N GLU A 144 12.59 -21.85 -5.22
CA GLU A 144 12.15 -22.99 -4.42
C GLU A 144 12.16 -22.63 -2.92
N LYS A 145 11.04 -22.91 -2.25
CA LYS A 145 10.80 -22.68 -0.83
C LYS A 145 11.92 -23.28 0.01
N ASP A 146 12.36 -22.51 1.01
CA ASP A 146 13.36 -22.90 2.00
C ASP A 146 14.71 -23.32 1.38
N THR A 147 15.06 -22.79 0.21
CA THR A 147 16.34 -23.04 -0.46
C THR A 147 16.93 -21.77 -1.10
N LEU A 148 18.16 -21.89 -1.58
CA LEU A 148 18.85 -20.90 -2.43
C LEU A 148 18.82 -21.29 -3.91
N ARG A 149 17.80 -22.05 -4.33
CA ARG A 149 17.67 -22.60 -5.68
C ARG A 149 16.65 -21.85 -6.49
N VAL A 150 17.02 -21.53 -7.73
CA VAL A 150 16.14 -20.93 -8.72
C VAL A 150 15.95 -21.90 -9.89
N TRP A 151 14.71 -22.13 -10.27
CA TRP A 151 14.33 -22.91 -11.43
C TRP A 151 13.88 -21.97 -12.55
N TYR A 152 14.40 -22.12 -13.75
CA TYR A 152 14.05 -21.27 -14.89
C TYR A 152 13.50 -22.09 -16.05
N LEU A 153 12.47 -21.55 -16.73
CA LEU A 153 11.87 -22.18 -17.91
C LEU A 153 12.55 -21.73 -19.21
N ALA A 154 12.26 -22.46 -20.30
CA ALA A 154 12.58 -22.05 -21.66
C ALA A 154 11.98 -20.68 -22.01
N VAL A 155 12.55 -20.00 -23.02
CA VAL A 155 12.00 -18.72 -23.52
C VAL A 155 10.53 -18.91 -23.90
N ASN A 156 9.68 -17.97 -23.49
CA ASN A 156 8.24 -17.94 -23.71
C ASN A 156 7.45 -19.13 -23.12
N ALA A 157 8.08 -20.03 -22.36
CA ALA A 157 7.40 -21.17 -21.77
C ALA A 157 6.77 -20.84 -20.41
N ILE A 158 5.54 -21.33 -20.22
CA ILE A 158 4.75 -21.20 -18.97
C ILE A 158 4.62 -22.54 -18.20
N ALA A 159 5.13 -23.62 -18.79
CA ALA A 159 5.09 -24.98 -18.28
C ALA A 159 6.23 -25.79 -18.91
N GLY A 160 6.52 -26.97 -18.35
CA GLY A 160 7.49 -27.93 -18.89
C GLY A 160 8.73 -28.09 -18.02
N SER A 161 9.82 -28.55 -18.65
CA SER A 161 11.09 -28.80 -17.98
C SER A 161 11.81 -27.49 -17.67
N SER A 162 12.21 -27.30 -16.41
CA SER A 162 13.01 -26.18 -15.92
C SER A 162 14.46 -26.59 -15.67
N GLY A 163 15.39 -25.67 -15.96
CA GLY A 163 16.78 -25.77 -15.54
C GLY A 163 16.99 -25.26 -14.11
N LEU A 164 18.07 -25.72 -13.46
CA LEU A 164 18.46 -25.28 -12.11
C LEU A 164 19.56 -24.21 -12.21
N LEU A 165 19.38 -23.11 -11.50
CA LEU A 165 20.40 -22.13 -11.14
C LEU A 165 20.60 -22.20 -9.61
N ASP A 166 21.74 -22.76 -9.18
CA ASP A 166 22.09 -22.86 -7.77
C ASP A 166 22.86 -21.63 -7.30
N LEU A 167 22.25 -20.86 -6.39
CA LEU A 167 22.84 -19.65 -5.81
C LEU A 167 23.49 -19.92 -4.44
N GLY A 168 23.41 -21.15 -3.92
CA GLY A 168 24.02 -21.51 -2.64
C GLY A 168 25.50 -21.14 -2.52
N PRO A 169 26.36 -21.46 -3.51
CA PRO A 169 27.80 -21.18 -3.44
C PRO A 169 28.19 -19.69 -3.42
N ILE A 170 27.32 -18.78 -3.87
CA ILE A 170 27.64 -17.35 -3.96
C ILE A 170 27.16 -16.56 -2.73
N PHE A 171 26.18 -17.09 -1.99
CA PHE A 171 25.63 -16.43 -0.81
C PHE A 171 26.35 -16.87 0.46
N THR A 172 27.22 -16.00 0.98
CA THR A 172 28.05 -16.27 2.16
C THR A 172 27.31 -16.20 3.49
N LYS A 173 26.19 -15.46 3.57
CA LYS A 173 25.34 -15.38 4.78
C LYS A 173 24.31 -16.52 4.85
N GLY A 174 24.18 -17.33 3.80
CA GLY A 174 23.19 -18.41 3.73
C GLY A 174 21.75 -17.89 3.73
N GLY A 175 20.86 -18.63 4.41
CA GLY A 175 19.43 -18.33 4.47
C GLY A 175 18.65 -18.96 3.31
N VAL A 176 17.54 -18.32 2.95
CA VAL A 176 16.62 -18.78 1.89
C VAL A 176 16.29 -17.62 0.96
N LEU A 177 15.86 -17.91 -0.27
CA LEU A 177 15.36 -16.87 -1.17
C LEU A 177 14.02 -16.33 -0.66
N VAL A 178 13.89 -15.00 -0.63
CA VAL A 178 12.69 -14.28 -0.14
C VAL A 178 12.13 -13.30 -1.17
N GLY A 179 12.79 -13.13 -2.30
CA GLY A 179 12.33 -12.24 -3.35
C GLY A 179 13.13 -12.35 -4.63
N LEU A 180 12.44 -12.10 -5.74
CA LEU A 180 12.98 -12.03 -7.09
C LEU A 180 12.54 -10.69 -7.68
N ALA A 181 13.47 -9.89 -8.19
CA ALA A 181 13.16 -8.62 -8.83
C ALA A 181 14.02 -8.41 -10.06
N ARG A 182 13.57 -7.50 -10.93
CA ARG A 182 14.38 -6.98 -12.02
C ARG A 182 14.86 -5.58 -11.68
N LEU A 183 16.03 -5.25 -12.22
CA LEU A 183 16.57 -3.91 -12.17
C LEU A 183 16.95 -3.46 -13.58
N THR A 184 16.41 -2.32 -14.02
CA THR A 184 16.63 -1.79 -15.36
C THR A 184 17.54 -0.57 -15.26
N LEU A 185 18.73 -0.59 -15.88
CA LEU A 185 19.64 0.56 -15.79
C LEU A 185 19.19 1.74 -16.67
N ASP A 186 18.48 1.46 -17.77
CA ASP A 186 18.09 2.41 -18.83
C ASP A 186 16.59 2.77 -18.82
N GLY A 187 15.82 2.25 -17.86
CA GLY A 187 14.40 2.56 -17.67
C GLY A 187 13.45 1.94 -18.69
N GLY A 188 13.87 0.85 -19.34
CA GLY A 188 13.03 0.01 -20.18
C GLY A 188 13.34 -1.47 -20.01
N ILE A 189 12.78 -2.31 -20.89
CA ILE A 189 13.23 -3.70 -21.06
C ILE A 189 14.30 -3.66 -22.16
N GLY A 190 15.56 -3.50 -21.77
CA GLY A 190 16.72 -3.36 -22.66
C GLY A 190 17.77 -4.44 -22.40
N PRO A 191 18.73 -4.72 -23.29
CA PRO A 191 19.72 -5.81 -23.11
C PRO A 191 20.46 -5.80 -21.76
N ASP A 192 20.49 -4.66 -21.07
CA ASP A 192 21.22 -4.42 -19.81
C ASP A 192 20.37 -4.57 -18.52
N ASP A 193 19.21 -5.22 -18.57
CA ASP A 193 18.43 -5.53 -17.36
C ASP A 193 19.11 -6.59 -16.48
N TYR A 194 19.20 -6.32 -15.18
CA TYR A 194 19.72 -7.27 -14.19
C TYR A 194 18.61 -8.09 -13.55
N ALA A 195 18.87 -9.37 -13.32
CA ALA A 195 18.09 -10.22 -12.44
C ALA A 195 18.64 -10.14 -11.02
N ALA A 196 17.79 -9.78 -10.06
CA ALA A 196 18.13 -9.65 -8.64
C ALA A 196 17.49 -10.77 -7.82
N TYR A 197 18.32 -11.50 -7.08
CA TYR A 197 17.91 -12.59 -6.20
C TYR A 197 18.19 -12.21 -4.75
N LEU A 198 17.15 -12.14 -3.92
CA LEU A 198 17.22 -11.63 -2.56
C LEU A 198 17.10 -12.75 -1.52
N THR A 199 17.96 -12.74 -0.50
CA THR A 199 17.96 -13.70 0.61
C THR A 199 17.41 -13.15 1.92
N SER A 200 16.91 -14.04 2.78
CA SER A 200 16.41 -13.72 4.12
C SER A 200 17.46 -13.08 5.04
N GLU A 201 18.74 -13.41 4.86
CA GLU A 201 19.85 -12.87 5.66
C GLU A 201 20.41 -11.55 5.12
N GLY A 202 19.74 -10.93 4.14
CA GLY A 202 20.11 -9.62 3.63
C GLY A 202 21.32 -9.67 2.69
N GLN A 203 21.28 -10.58 1.70
CA GLN A 203 22.16 -10.53 0.54
C GLN A 203 21.35 -10.48 -0.75
N VAL A 204 21.86 -9.75 -1.73
CA VAL A 204 21.30 -9.71 -3.08
C VAL A 204 22.38 -10.06 -4.10
N ALA A 205 22.10 -11.04 -4.95
CA ALA A 205 22.94 -11.37 -6.10
C ALA A 205 22.36 -10.76 -7.37
N LEU A 206 23.18 -10.04 -8.12
CA LEU A 206 22.82 -9.45 -9.40
C LEU A 206 23.48 -10.21 -10.54
N TYR A 207 22.66 -10.67 -11.49
CA TYR A 207 23.11 -11.28 -12.73
C TYR A 207 22.74 -10.42 -13.92
N GLN A 208 23.65 -10.34 -14.88
CA GLN A 208 23.38 -9.80 -16.21
C GLN A 208 23.31 -10.95 -17.21
N GLY A 209 22.53 -10.74 -18.27
CA GLY A 209 22.31 -11.75 -19.30
C GLY A 209 20.85 -12.14 -19.46
N THR A 210 20.65 -13.06 -20.39
CA THR A 210 19.35 -13.52 -20.88
C THR A 210 19.09 -15.00 -20.64
N ASP A 211 20.14 -15.82 -20.49
CA ASP A 211 20.00 -17.27 -20.36
C ASP A 211 20.93 -17.88 -19.31
N PRO A 212 20.41 -18.33 -18.15
CA PRO A 212 21.21 -18.97 -17.11
C PRO A 212 21.93 -20.26 -17.52
N SER A 213 21.60 -20.86 -18.67
CA SER A 213 22.28 -22.05 -19.18
C SER A 213 23.55 -21.74 -19.99
N ASP A 214 23.74 -20.49 -20.43
CA ASP A 214 24.89 -20.07 -21.22
C ASP A 214 25.86 -19.21 -20.38
N ALA A 215 27.00 -19.81 -20.00
CA ALA A 215 28.02 -19.14 -19.20
C ALA A 215 28.69 -17.92 -19.88
N ASN A 216 28.57 -17.78 -21.21
CA ASN A 216 29.07 -16.59 -21.91
C ASN A 216 28.07 -15.44 -21.90
N ASN A 217 26.79 -15.74 -21.66
CA ASN A 217 25.70 -14.77 -21.66
C ASN A 217 25.28 -14.39 -20.23
N TRP A 218 25.33 -15.34 -19.30
CA TRP A 218 24.90 -15.18 -17.92
C TRP A 218 26.08 -15.05 -16.97
N SER A 219 26.30 -13.84 -16.47
CA SER A 219 27.43 -13.53 -15.59
C SER A 219 26.98 -12.84 -14.31
N LEU A 220 27.60 -13.20 -13.20
CA LEU A 220 27.41 -12.53 -11.91
C LEU A 220 28.06 -11.14 -11.97
N VAL A 221 27.28 -10.09 -11.71
CA VAL A 221 27.75 -8.72 -11.58
C VAL A 221 28.36 -8.51 -10.19
N GLY A 222 27.66 -8.99 -9.16
CA GLY A 222 28.11 -8.87 -7.78
C GLY A 222 27.09 -9.39 -6.77
N VAL A 223 27.57 -9.61 -5.54
CA VAL A 223 26.75 -9.94 -4.36
C VAL A 223 26.90 -8.81 -3.36
N TYR A 224 25.78 -8.23 -2.95
CA TYR A 224 25.73 -7.04 -2.09
C TYR A 224 25.00 -7.36 -0.80
N SER A 225 25.35 -6.65 0.28
CA SER A 225 24.68 -6.77 1.57
C SER A 225 23.66 -5.66 1.75
N LEU A 226 22.51 -6.02 2.30
CA LEU A 226 21.45 -5.11 2.70
C LEU A 226 20.92 -5.50 4.08
N PRO A 227 20.21 -4.61 4.79
CA PRO A 227 19.45 -4.98 5.98
C PRO A 227 18.44 -6.09 5.67
N LYS A 228 18.12 -6.92 6.68
CA LYS A 228 17.25 -8.08 6.48
C LYS A 228 15.88 -7.67 5.91
N PRO A 229 15.43 -8.29 4.80
CA PRO A 229 14.11 -8.03 4.23
C PRO A 229 12.99 -8.54 5.14
N ILE A 230 11.83 -7.87 5.12
CA ILE A 230 10.67 -8.24 5.92
C ILE A 230 9.51 -8.68 5.03
N GLY A 231 8.94 -9.83 5.38
CA GLY A 231 7.73 -10.37 4.76
C GLY A 231 7.98 -11.00 3.40
N ASP A 232 6.98 -11.76 2.95
CA ASP A 232 7.02 -12.48 1.67
C ASP A 232 6.78 -11.56 0.45
N ARG A 233 6.38 -10.29 0.66
CA ARG A 233 6.11 -9.30 -0.40
C ARG A 233 6.94 -8.04 -0.19
N CYS A 234 8.23 -8.24 0.02
CA CYS A 234 9.18 -7.19 0.36
C CYS A 234 9.67 -6.35 -0.84
N LEU A 235 9.26 -6.66 -2.07
CA LEU A 235 9.77 -6.02 -3.29
C LEU A 235 8.67 -5.25 -4.01
N LEU A 236 9.03 -4.05 -4.49
CA LEU A 236 8.22 -3.25 -5.41
C LEU A 236 9.10 -2.71 -6.53
N GLU A 237 8.82 -3.12 -7.77
CA GLU A 237 9.41 -2.47 -8.95
C GLU A 237 8.79 -1.07 -9.10
N HIS A 238 9.63 -0.03 -9.10
CA HIS A 238 9.21 1.37 -9.16
C HIS A 238 10.12 2.18 -10.09
N GLY A 239 9.58 2.56 -11.25
CA GLY A 239 10.36 3.26 -12.28
C GLY A 239 11.47 2.36 -12.80
N THR A 240 12.72 2.82 -12.70
CA THR A 240 13.91 2.08 -13.14
C THR A 240 14.58 1.28 -12.02
N ASP A 241 13.98 1.26 -10.83
CA ASP A 241 14.58 0.72 -9.62
C ASP A 241 13.65 -0.28 -8.93
N ALA A 242 14.20 -1.09 -8.03
CA ALA A 242 13.44 -1.97 -7.15
C ALA A 242 13.54 -1.47 -5.72
N LEU A 243 12.39 -1.21 -5.09
CA LEU A 243 12.33 -0.88 -3.68
C LEU A 243 12.25 -2.16 -2.86
N VAL A 244 13.09 -2.26 -1.82
CA VAL A 244 13.17 -3.38 -0.91
C VAL A 244 12.73 -2.94 0.48
N LEU A 245 11.75 -3.62 1.03
CA LEU A 245 11.26 -3.45 2.39
C LEU A 245 12.13 -4.27 3.35
N THR A 246 12.76 -3.59 4.29
CA THR A 246 13.71 -4.19 5.25
C THR A 246 13.41 -3.77 6.69
N GLU A 247 14.08 -4.40 7.66
CA GLU A 247 14.04 -4.01 9.08
C GLU A 247 14.46 -2.56 9.33
N ALA A 248 15.31 -1.99 8.47
CA ALA A 248 15.74 -0.60 8.54
C ALA A 248 14.79 0.38 7.82
N GLY A 249 13.76 -0.14 7.15
CA GLY A 249 12.79 0.63 6.36
C GLY A 249 12.83 0.31 4.87
N LEU A 250 12.28 1.21 4.06
CA LEU A 250 12.18 1.06 2.60
C LEU A 250 13.45 1.60 1.93
N LEU A 251 14.15 0.73 1.21
CA LEU A 251 15.42 1.03 0.55
C LEU A 251 15.28 0.93 -0.97
N SER A 252 16.00 1.77 -1.70
CA SER A 252 16.23 1.60 -3.13
C SER A 252 17.33 0.57 -3.32
N LEU A 253 17.10 -0.43 -4.16
CA LEU A 253 18.11 -1.44 -4.46
C LEU A 253 19.31 -0.77 -5.12
N THR A 254 19.11 0.07 -6.14
CA THR A 254 20.20 0.78 -6.82
C THR A 254 21.08 1.61 -5.88
N GLN A 255 20.46 2.31 -4.92
CA GLN A 255 21.20 3.07 -3.90
C GLN A 255 21.92 2.13 -2.94
N ALA A 256 21.28 1.03 -2.54
CA ALA A 256 21.88 0.05 -1.64
C ALA A 256 23.15 -0.60 -2.22
N LEU A 257 23.24 -0.78 -3.54
CA LEU A 257 24.42 -1.35 -4.19
C LEU A 257 25.67 -0.46 -4.08
N ARG A 258 25.50 0.85 -3.91
CA ARG A 258 26.60 1.84 -3.95
C ARG A 258 27.06 2.30 -2.57
N LEU A 259 26.26 2.07 -1.54
CA LEU A 259 26.40 2.66 -0.22
C LEU A 259 26.72 1.61 0.83
N SER A 260 27.50 1.99 1.83
CA SER A 260 27.69 1.17 3.04
C SER A 260 26.38 1.04 3.83
N GLU A 261 26.22 0.01 4.67
CA GLU A 261 24.96 -0.23 5.41
C GLU A 261 24.50 0.97 6.26
N ASP A 262 25.42 1.76 6.83
CA ASP A 262 25.10 2.98 7.57
C ASP A 262 24.60 4.12 6.65
N GLU A 263 25.21 4.26 5.47
CA GLU A 263 24.79 5.22 4.46
C GLU A 263 23.45 4.84 3.83
N GLN A 264 23.17 3.53 3.67
CA GLN A 264 21.90 3.01 3.20
C GLN A 264 20.74 3.45 4.11
N ARG A 265 20.93 3.35 5.43
CA ARG A 265 19.92 3.79 6.40
C ARG A 265 19.63 5.29 6.27
N THR A 266 20.67 6.10 6.13
CA THR A 266 20.58 7.56 6.04
C THR A 266 19.95 8.03 4.72
N ASN A 267 20.19 7.30 3.63
CA ASN A 267 19.65 7.59 2.30
C ASN A 267 18.38 6.81 1.95
N SER A 268 17.79 6.10 2.92
CA SER A 268 16.57 5.32 2.73
C SER A 268 15.39 6.18 2.25
N TYR A 269 14.48 5.56 1.47
CA TYR A 269 13.22 6.21 1.08
C TYR A 269 12.37 6.58 2.32
N SER A 270 12.51 5.79 3.38
CA SER A 270 11.85 5.96 4.67
C SER A 270 12.64 6.78 5.69
N ARG A 271 13.67 7.56 5.30
CA ARG A 271 14.54 8.30 6.23
C ARG A 271 13.83 9.19 7.25
N TYR A 272 12.65 9.71 6.92
CA TYR A 272 11.86 10.57 7.81
C TYR A 272 11.06 9.80 8.86
N VAL A 273 10.90 8.49 8.67
CA VAL A 273 10.07 7.59 9.49
C VAL A 273 10.84 6.34 9.94
N THR A 274 12.17 6.32 9.84
CA THR A 274 13.03 5.16 10.17
C THR A 274 12.75 4.61 11.56
N ASN A 275 12.57 5.46 12.58
CA ASN A 275 12.29 4.99 13.94
C ASN A 275 10.91 4.30 14.06
N ALA A 276 9.91 4.81 13.34
CA ALA A 276 8.58 4.20 13.32
C ALA A 276 8.62 2.84 12.59
N PHE A 277 9.36 2.76 11.48
CA PHE A 277 9.61 1.51 10.77
C PHE A 277 10.36 0.49 11.63
N ALA A 278 11.45 0.89 12.27
CA ALA A 278 12.24 -0.02 13.12
C ALA A 278 11.43 -0.53 14.32
N ALA A 279 10.61 0.31 14.95
CA ALA A 279 9.71 -0.10 16.02
C ALA A 279 8.64 -1.08 15.53
N ALA A 280 8.05 -0.84 14.35
CA ALA A 280 7.08 -1.73 13.75
C ALA A 280 7.70 -3.07 13.32
N ALA A 281 8.89 -3.04 12.71
CA ALA A 281 9.66 -4.21 12.34
C ALA A 281 10.00 -5.09 13.56
N ALA A 282 10.46 -4.49 14.66
CA ALA A 282 10.77 -5.20 15.89
C ALA A 282 9.54 -5.83 16.55
N SER A 283 8.37 -5.17 16.44
CA SER A 283 7.13 -5.62 17.09
C SER A 283 6.35 -6.63 16.26
N TYR A 284 6.39 -6.49 14.93
CA TYR A 284 5.46 -7.16 14.01
C TYR A 284 6.15 -7.83 12.82
N GLY A 285 7.48 -7.85 12.74
CA GLY A 285 8.24 -8.33 11.57
C GLY A 285 7.97 -9.79 11.19
N SER A 286 7.52 -10.62 12.13
CA SER A 286 7.15 -12.02 11.90
C SER A 286 5.71 -12.21 11.40
N ASN A 287 4.85 -11.20 11.54
CA ASN A 287 3.44 -11.31 11.18
C ASN A 287 3.29 -11.34 9.66
N PHE A 288 2.35 -12.15 9.15
CA PHE A 288 1.99 -12.08 7.73
C PHE A 288 1.21 -10.80 7.41
N GLY A 289 1.46 -10.23 6.22
CA GLY A 289 0.75 -9.06 5.70
C GLY A 289 1.66 -7.88 5.34
N TRP A 290 2.95 -7.94 5.67
CA TRP A 290 3.93 -6.97 5.19
C TRP A 290 3.99 -7.00 3.67
N SER A 291 3.71 -5.85 3.07
CA SER A 291 3.73 -5.67 1.62
C SER A 291 3.98 -4.21 1.28
N VAL A 292 4.60 -4.00 0.13
CA VAL A 292 4.78 -2.68 -0.46
C VAL A 292 4.06 -2.62 -1.80
N THR A 293 3.21 -1.62 -2.01
CA THR A 293 2.40 -1.46 -3.22
C THR A 293 2.44 -0.01 -3.69
N SER A 294 2.58 0.20 -4.99
CA SER A 294 2.43 1.52 -5.60
C SER A 294 0.99 1.73 -6.05
N TYR A 295 0.50 2.94 -5.84
CA TYR A 295 -0.77 3.42 -6.34
C TYR A 295 -0.52 4.68 -7.16
N SER A 296 -0.79 4.62 -8.46
CA SER A 296 -0.62 5.79 -9.35
C SER A 296 -1.85 6.69 -9.40
N GLY A 297 -2.98 6.29 -8.80
CA GLY A 297 -4.19 7.10 -8.78
C GLY A 297 -4.03 8.38 -7.94
N ARG A 298 -4.90 9.36 -8.24
CA ARG A 298 -5.04 10.69 -7.62
C ARG A 298 -3.79 11.18 -6.86
N GLY A 299 -2.68 11.34 -7.56
CA GLY A 299 -1.47 12.00 -7.03
C GLY A 299 -0.38 11.08 -6.48
N GLY A 300 -0.45 9.77 -6.71
CA GLY A 300 0.70 8.86 -6.56
C GLY A 300 1.11 8.58 -5.11
N LEU A 301 0.96 7.34 -4.67
CA LEU A 301 1.30 6.88 -3.32
C LEU A 301 2.12 5.59 -3.38
N ILE A 302 3.00 5.41 -2.39
CA ILE A 302 3.58 4.11 -2.06
C ILE A 302 3.04 3.74 -0.67
N VAL A 303 2.32 2.64 -0.61
CA VAL A 303 1.71 2.12 0.60
C VAL A 303 2.55 0.95 1.10
N VAL A 304 3.02 1.05 2.33
CA VAL A 304 3.64 -0.07 3.06
C VAL A 304 2.66 -0.54 4.12
N ASN A 305 2.19 -1.78 3.98
CA ASN A 305 1.28 -2.40 4.92
C ASN A 305 2.05 -3.00 6.12
N VAL A 306 1.56 -2.74 7.33
CA VAL A 306 2.13 -3.21 8.59
C VAL A 306 1.06 -3.97 9.37
N PRO A 307 1.15 -5.31 9.46
CA PRO A 307 0.19 -6.14 10.21
C PRO A 307 0.44 -6.05 11.72
N THR A 308 -0.35 -5.26 12.45
CA THR A 308 -0.23 -5.14 13.92
C THR A 308 -0.71 -6.38 14.65
N ALA A 309 -1.68 -7.09 14.07
CA ALA A 309 -2.05 -8.45 14.43
C ALA A 309 -2.38 -9.23 13.16
N GLU A 310 -1.76 -10.40 12.98
CA GLU A 310 -1.93 -11.23 11.78
C GLU A 310 -3.43 -11.52 11.53
N LEU A 311 -3.89 -11.23 10.31
CA LEU A 311 -5.27 -11.43 9.85
C LEU A 311 -6.35 -10.77 10.72
N SER A 312 -6.01 -9.69 11.43
CA SER A 312 -6.99 -8.93 12.22
C SER A 312 -6.84 -7.43 12.10
N THR A 313 -5.68 -6.86 12.46
CA THR A 313 -5.49 -5.40 12.44
C THR A 313 -4.24 -4.99 11.70
N SER A 314 -4.29 -3.84 11.05
CA SER A 314 -3.13 -3.27 10.36
C SER A 314 -3.09 -1.75 10.40
N GLN A 315 -1.88 -1.22 10.19
CA GLN A 315 -1.65 0.18 9.89
C GLN A 315 -0.81 0.28 8.62
N GLN A 316 -0.85 1.43 7.94
CA GLN A 316 -0.05 1.64 6.74
C GLN A 316 0.85 2.84 6.89
N PHE A 317 2.11 2.70 6.47
CA PHE A 317 2.99 3.84 6.23
C PHE A 317 2.90 4.21 4.77
N VAL A 318 2.49 5.45 4.50
CA VAL A 318 2.19 5.90 3.15
C VAL A 318 3.09 7.07 2.78
N ARG A 319 3.82 6.91 1.68
CA ARG A 319 4.68 7.93 1.09
C ARG A 319 3.99 8.54 -0.11
N CYS A 320 3.86 9.87 -0.12
CA CYS A 320 3.47 10.61 -1.30
C CYS A 320 4.64 10.59 -2.31
N THR A 321 4.40 10.15 -3.55
CA THR A 321 5.48 10.03 -4.55
C THR A 321 5.94 11.40 -5.04
N GLU A 322 5.04 12.38 -5.09
CA GLU A 322 5.31 13.77 -5.49
C GLU A 322 6.21 14.49 -4.48
N THR A 323 5.86 14.48 -3.19
CA THR A 323 6.58 15.24 -2.16
C THR A 323 7.68 14.45 -1.46
N GLY A 324 7.65 13.12 -1.57
CA GLY A 324 8.53 12.21 -0.84
C GLY A 324 8.30 12.20 0.68
N ARG A 325 7.21 12.78 1.16
CA ARG A 325 6.84 12.85 2.58
C ARG A 325 5.94 11.69 2.98
N TRP A 326 5.98 11.36 4.26
CA TRP A 326 5.31 10.20 4.83
C TRP A 326 4.16 10.61 5.75
N CYS A 327 3.15 9.77 5.78
CA CYS A 327 2.01 9.80 6.70
C CYS A 327 1.68 8.37 7.14
N ARG A 328 0.77 8.23 8.10
CA ARG A 328 0.25 6.94 8.53
C ARG A 328 -1.24 6.86 8.23
N PHE A 329 -1.70 5.75 7.67
CA PHE A 329 -3.12 5.43 7.64
C PHE A 329 -3.48 4.48 8.77
N THR A 330 -4.64 4.73 9.37
CA THR A 330 -5.25 3.95 10.45
C THR A 330 -6.72 3.70 10.13
N GLY A 331 -7.30 2.64 10.70
CA GLY A 331 -8.69 2.25 10.44
C GLY A 331 -8.89 1.43 9.15
N ILE A 332 -7.79 1.05 8.48
CA ILE A 332 -7.82 0.19 7.30
C ILE A 332 -7.16 -1.15 7.67
N ASP A 333 -7.97 -2.15 8.00
CA ASP A 333 -7.50 -3.50 8.36
C ASP A 333 -7.29 -4.35 7.10
N ALA A 334 -6.18 -4.08 6.41
CA ALA A 334 -5.74 -4.70 5.17
C ALA A 334 -4.66 -5.78 5.39
N PHE A 335 -4.84 -6.94 4.77
CA PHE A 335 -3.86 -8.05 4.80
C PHE A 335 -3.02 -8.11 3.51
N CYS A 336 -3.57 -7.62 2.42
CA CYS A 336 -2.90 -7.53 1.13
C CYS A 336 -3.46 -6.36 0.32
N TRP A 337 -2.66 -5.86 -0.63
CA TRP A 337 -3.01 -4.75 -1.52
C TRP A 337 -2.75 -5.15 -2.96
N ALA A 338 -3.59 -4.70 -3.89
CA ALA A 338 -3.36 -4.83 -5.32
C ALA A 338 -4.05 -3.71 -6.10
N THR A 339 -3.47 -3.34 -7.24
CA THR A 339 -4.06 -2.36 -8.17
C THR A 339 -4.64 -3.07 -9.38
N ALA A 340 -5.85 -2.72 -9.78
CA ALA A 340 -6.53 -3.25 -10.98
C ALA A 340 -7.46 -2.19 -11.54
N ASN A 341 -7.60 -2.11 -12.88
CA ASN A 341 -8.52 -1.19 -13.55
C ASN A 341 -8.41 0.29 -13.11
N GLY A 342 -7.22 0.74 -12.70
CA GLY A 342 -6.96 2.11 -12.23
C GLY A 342 -7.35 2.39 -10.77
N ALA A 343 -7.96 1.44 -10.08
CA ALA A 343 -8.27 1.50 -8.66
C ALA A 343 -7.29 0.65 -7.84
N ILE A 344 -7.36 0.80 -6.52
CA ILE A 344 -6.58 0.00 -5.56
C ILE A 344 -7.52 -0.66 -4.57
N TYR A 345 -7.26 -1.95 -4.36
CA TYR A 345 -8.06 -2.84 -3.56
C TYR A 345 -7.22 -3.41 -2.43
N PHE A 346 -7.89 -3.75 -1.34
CA PHE A 346 -7.27 -4.51 -0.26
C PHE A 346 -8.15 -5.66 0.21
N GLY A 347 -7.50 -6.74 0.63
CA GLY A 347 -8.16 -7.88 1.27
C GLY A 347 -8.24 -7.69 2.78
N SER A 348 -9.36 -8.08 3.37
CA SER A 348 -9.63 -8.02 4.81
C SER A 348 -10.27 -9.33 5.30
N THR A 349 -10.80 -9.36 6.53
CA THR A 349 -11.34 -10.57 7.17
C THR A 349 -12.55 -11.14 6.44
N LEU A 350 -13.43 -10.27 5.94
CA LEU A 350 -14.73 -10.67 5.38
C LEU A 350 -14.89 -10.36 3.89
N GLY A 351 -13.82 -9.98 3.21
CA GLY A 351 -13.89 -9.69 1.78
C GLY A 351 -12.83 -8.74 1.27
N VAL A 352 -13.16 -8.10 0.16
CA VAL A 352 -12.32 -7.15 -0.58
C VAL A 352 -13.00 -5.79 -0.58
N TYR A 353 -12.19 -4.75 -0.43
CA TYR A 353 -12.64 -3.36 -0.43
C TYR A 353 -11.85 -2.56 -1.45
N GLU A 354 -12.51 -1.60 -2.09
CA GLU A 354 -11.89 -0.60 -2.96
C GLU A 354 -11.58 0.65 -2.15
N TRP A 355 -10.32 1.07 -2.13
CA TRP A 355 -9.89 2.30 -1.45
C TRP A 355 -9.88 3.51 -2.40
N ASP A 356 -9.73 4.71 -1.83
CA ASP A 356 -9.78 6.03 -2.47
C ASP A 356 -11.20 6.45 -2.90
N GLN A 357 -12.20 6.04 -2.12
CA GLN A 357 -13.61 6.30 -2.38
C GLN A 357 -14.31 6.89 -1.16
N GLY A 358 -15.04 7.99 -1.33
CA GLY A 358 -15.97 8.49 -0.34
C GLY A 358 -15.35 9.13 0.90
N ALA A 359 -16.26 9.55 1.79
CA ALA A 359 -15.99 10.24 3.06
C ALA A 359 -16.02 9.32 4.30
N SER A 360 -16.12 7.99 4.13
CA SER A 360 -16.17 7.01 5.22
C SER A 360 -15.47 5.70 4.87
N ASP A 361 -14.99 5.01 5.89
CA ASP A 361 -14.42 3.66 5.81
C ASP A 361 -15.53 2.60 5.88
N ASN A 362 -16.26 2.40 4.78
CA ASN A 362 -17.43 1.53 4.72
C ASN A 362 -18.42 1.81 5.86
N SER A 363 -18.94 3.04 5.92
CA SER A 363 -19.82 3.55 6.99
C SER A 363 -19.15 3.82 8.34
N VAL A 364 -17.84 3.58 8.48
CA VAL A 364 -17.06 3.93 9.67
C VAL A 364 -16.42 5.32 9.51
N THR A 365 -16.34 6.06 10.61
CA THR A 365 -15.77 7.40 10.66
C THR A 365 -14.27 7.39 10.36
N ILE A 366 -13.84 8.23 9.43
CA ILE A 366 -12.44 8.56 9.18
C ILE A 366 -12.02 9.63 10.19
N VAL A 367 -10.96 9.36 10.95
CA VAL A 367 -10.39 10.31 11.91
C VAL A 367 -9.02 10.76 11.43
N GLY A 368 -8.90 12.01 11.01
CA GLY A 368 -7.64 12.66 10.70
C GLY A 368 -7.04 13.38 11.90
N ASP A 369 -5.75 13.21 12.16
CA ASP A 369 -5.01 13.90 13.23
C ASP A 369 -3.69 14.49 12.72
N ILE A 370 -3.47 15.77 12.98
CA ILE A 370 -2.28 16.52 12.61
C ILE A 370 -1.64 17.11 13.86
N LEU A 371 -0.37 16.76 14.09
CA LEU A 371 0.50 17.42 15.06
C LEU A 371 1.82 17.76 14.38
N PRO A 372 2.04 19.02 13.95
CA PRO A 372 3.31 19.47 13.39
C PRO A 372 4.44 19.46 14.43
N ALA A 373 5.68 19.70 13.98
CA ALA A 373 6.83 19.83 14.86
C ALA A 373 6.67 20.96 15.87
N PHE A 374 6.91 20.66 17.15
CA PHE A 374 6.96 21.66 18.23
C PHE A 374 7.95 22.79 17.92
N GLN A 375 7.49 24.03 18.08
CA GLN A 375 8.25 25.24 17.79
C GLN A 375 8.56 26.01 19.07
N ASP A 376 9.82 26.45 19.19
CA ASP A 376 10.28 27.39 20.22
C ASP A 376 10.13 28.86 19.79
N PHE A 377 9.66 29.09 18.56
CA PHE A 377 9.52 30.42 17.92
C PHE A 377 10.79 31.29 18.04
N GLY A 378 11.97 30.66 18.04
CA GLY A 378 13.25 31.36 18.12
C GLY A 378 13.70 31.74 19.53
N ASN A 379 12.92 31.44 20.58
CA ASN A 379 13.34 31.66 21.96
C ASN A 379 13.02 30.46 22.86
N ARG A 380 14.06 29.70 23.23
CA ARG A 380 13.93 28.48 24.04
C ARG A 380 13.81 28.72 25.54
N THR A 381 14.16 29.90 26.03
CA THR A 381 14.21 30.20 27.46
C THR A 381 12.97 30.93 27.97
N MET A 382 12.13 31.44 27.05
CA MET A 382 10.88 32.11 27.42
C MET A 382 9.70 31.14 27.40
N LEU A 383 8.97 31.15 28.51
CA LEU A 383 7.61 30.62 28.62
C LEU A 383 6.68 31.38 27.69
N LYS A 384 5.81 30.63 27.02
CA LYS A 384 4.82 31.12 26.06
C LYS A 384 3.44 30.68 26.50
N SER A 385 2.50 31.61 26.56
CA SER A 385 1.08 31.35 26.78
C SER A 385 0.36 31.45 25.44
N ALA A 386 -0.14 30.33 24.91
CA ALA A 386 -1.00 30.32 23.74
C ALA A 386 -2.31 31.05 24.03
N LYS A 387 -2.82 31.80 23.04
CA LYS A 387 -4.09 32.55 23.15
C LYS A 387 -5.11 32.10 22.13
N LEU A 388 -4.72 32.15 20.85
CA LEU A 388 -5.57 31.83 19.72
C LEU A 388 -4.78 30.97 18.73
N VAL A 389 -5.47 30.02 18.13
CA VAL A 389 -4.97 29.17 17.05
C VAL A 389 -6.00 29.14 15.92
N ARG A 390 -5.55 29.06 14.68
CA ARG A 390 -6.42 28.77 13.53
C ARG A 390 -5.74 27.83 12.55
N ALA A 391 -6.55 27.02 11.87
CA ALA A 391 -6.12 26.27 10.70
C ALA A 391 -6.56 27.00 9.43
N GLN A 392 -5.71 27.00 8.41
CA GLN A 392 -6.06 27.45 7.06
C GLN A 392 -6.57 26.24 6.29
N LEU A 393 -7.90 26.12 6.20
CA LEU A 393 -8.54 24.98 5.57
C LEU A 393 -9.18 25.36 4.22
N TYR A 394 -9.23 24.39 3.33
CA TYR A 394 -10.07 24.40 2.14
C TYR A 394 -10.97 23.16 2.21
N ALA A 395 -12.22 23.37 2.60
CA ALA A 395 -13.18 22.31 2.94
C ALA A 395 -14.60 22.87 2.87
N PRO A 396 -15.64 22.02 2.78
CA PRO A 396 -17.01 22.49 2.87
C PRO A 396 -17.33 22.99 4.28
N SER A 397 -18.31 23.90 4.38
CA SER A 397 -18.69 24.59 5.62
C SER A 397 -19.12 23.64 6.75
N ILE A 398 -19.64 22.47 6.40
CA ILE A 398 -20.10 21.43 7.32
C ILE A 398 -18.95 20.77 8.12
N VAL A 399 -17.72 20.73 7.58
CA VAL A 399 -16.57 20.10 8.24
C VAL A 399 -16.11 20.96 9.41
N ARG A 400 -16.17 20.43 10.63
CA ARG A 400 -15.77 21.17 11.84
C ARG A 400 -14.49 20.59 12.45
N PRO A 401 -13.31 21.19 12.20
CA PRO A 401 -12.08 20.75 12.85
C PRO A 401 -12.11 21.08 14.35
N ALA A 402 -11.59 20.18 15.18
CA ALA A 402 -11.19 20.51 16.54
C ALA A 402 -9.73 20.96 16.55
N LEU A 403 -9.46 22.08 17.20
CA LEU A 403 -8.15 22.69 17.29
C LEU A 403 -7.80 22.94 18.74
N ASP A 404 -6.56 22.62 19.11
CA ASP A 404 -5.97 22.99 20.39
C ASP A 404 -4.45 23.21 20.23
N VAL A 405 -3.78 23.66 21.28
CA VAL A 405 -2.33 23.86 21.33
C VAL A 405 -1.73 22.99 22.42
N VAL A 406 -0.87 22.07 22.00
CA VAL A 406 -0.11 21.24 22.92
C VAL A 406 1.26 21.84 23.20
N THR A 407 1.78 21.61 24.41
CA THR A 407 3.02 22.22 24.88
C THR A 407 4.07 21.17 25.25
N ASP A 408 5.34 21.58 25.18
CA ASP A 408 6.49 20.85 25.72
C ASP A 408 6.56 19.36 25.35
N TYR A 409 6.31 19.08 24.07
CA TYR A 409 6.36 17.74 23.46
C TYR A 409 5.27 16.77 23.94
N ASP A 410 4.21 17.25 24.59
CA ASP A 410 3.06 16.43 24.92
C ASP A 410 2.29 16.01 23.67
N LYS A 411 2.15 14.70 23.49
CA LYS A 411 1.43 14.07 22.37
C LYS A 411 0.12 13.42 22.83
N ASN A 412 -0.18 13.43 24.13
CA ASN A 412 -1.30 12.70 24.71
C ASN A 412 -2.55 13.58 24.82
N THR A 413 -2.40 14.90 24.88
CA THR A 413 -3.53 15.82 24.82
C THR A 413 -4.11 15.84 23.41
N ILE A 414 -5.34 15.35 23.25
CA ILE A 414 -6.06 15.24 21.97
C ILE A 414 -7.23 16.24 21.97
N PRO A 415 -7.35 17.13 20.97
CA PRO A 415 -8.53 17.97 20.81
C PRO A 415 -9.81 17.12 20.73
N THR A 416 -10.86 17.52 21.45
CA THR A 416 -12.15 16.85 21.38
C THR A 416 -12.89 17.29 20.13
N ASP A 417 -13.07 16.38 19.19
CA ASP A 417 -13.74 16.61 17.93
C ASP A 417 -15.20 16.18 17.94
N ILE A 418 -15.98 16.86 17.10
CA ILE A 418 -17.37 16.50 16.81
C ILE A 418 -17.37 15.88 15.42
N GLN A 419 -17.90 14.67 15.34
CA GLN A 419 -18.05 13.95 14.08
C GLN A 419 -18.90 14.75 13.10
N THR A 420 -18.36 14.99 11.91
CA THR A 420 -19.10 15.55 10.79
C THR A 420 -19.74 14.41 10.02
N THR A 421 -21.07 14.37 9.99
CA THR A 421 -21.83 13.44 9.14
C THR A 421 -22.24 14.18 7.87
N VAL A 422 -21.92 13.62 6.72
CA VAL A 422 -22.25 14.23 5.43
C VAL A 422 -23.35 13.41 4.76
N THR A 423 -24.49 14.04 4.53
CA THR A 423 -25.66 13.43 3.87
C THR A 423 -25.77 13.90 2.41
N PRO A 424 -26.40 13.10 1.53
CA PRO A 424 -26.76 13.57 0.19
C PRO A 424 -27.64 14.82 0.27
N GLY A 425 -27.16 15.94 -0.28
CA GLY A 425 -27.82 17.25 -0.20
C GLY A 425 -27.11 18.28 0.70
N ASP A 426 -26.23 17.84 1.61
CA ASP A 426 -25.41 18.75 2.45
C ASP A 426 -24.31 19.46 1.66
N ILE A 427 -23.96 18.93 0.49
CA ILE A 427 -23.01 19.54 -0.44
C ILE A 427 -23.82 19.97 -1.66
N SER A 428 -24.42 21.17 -1.56
CA SER A 428 -25.00 21.84 -2.71
C SER A 428 -23.89 22.38 -3.63
N PRO A 429 -24.15 22.66 -4.91
CA PRO A 429 -23.20 23.40 -5.76
C PRO A 429 -22.77 24.76 -5.16
N ASP A 430 -23.59 25.32 -4.26
CA ASP A 430 -23.35 26.57 -3.55
C ASP A 430 -22.56 26.37 -2.24
N ASP A 431 -22.54 25.15 -1.67
CA ASP A 431 -21.64 24.69 -0.59
C ASP A 431 -20.30 24.19 -1.15
N ALA A 432 -19.76 24.93 -2.11
CA ALA A 432 -18.42 24.71 -2.62
C ALA A 432 -17.39 24.80 -1.48
N ASN A 433 -16.26 24.11 -1.64
CA ASN A 433 -15.14 24.22 -0.70
C ASN A 433 -14.77 25.70 -0.51
N VAL A 434 -14.80 26.15 0.76
CA VAL A 434 -14.47 27.51 1.14
C VAL A 434 -13.13 27.55 1.85
N VAL A 435 -12.39 28.64 1.66
CA VAL A 435 -11.20 28.91 2.47
C VAL A 435 -11.65 29.36 3.85
N ARG A 436 -11.28 28.60 4.88
CA ARG A 436 -11.63 28.87 6.28
C ARG A 436 -10.39 29.24 7.09
N GLN A 437 -10.54 30.26 7.93
CA GLN A 437 -9.48 30.83 8.76
C GLN A 437 -10.02 31.26 10.13
N ASP A 438 -10.85 30.41 10.72
CA ASP A 438 -11.57 30.70 11.96
C ASP A 438 -10.61 30.61 13.17
N TRP A 439 -10.57 31.66 13.99
CA TRP A 439 -9.78 31.68 15.22
C TRP A 439 -10.51 30.94 16.34
N THR A 440 -9.79 30.03 16.99
CA THR A 440 -10.26 29.30 18.17
C THR A 440 -9.38 29.67 19.37
N GLY A 441 -10.02 29.86 20.53
CA GLY A 441 -9.30 30.04 21.78
C GLY A 441 -8.47 28.79 22.11
N ALA A 442 -7.20 28.98 22.41
CA ALA A 442 -6.31 27.90 22.81
C ALA A 442 -5.73 28.20 24.19
N SER A 443 -5.57 27.17 25.00
CA SER A 443 -4.93 27.25 26.31
C SER A 443 -3.71 26.36 26.34
N GLY A 444 -2.57 26.91 26.69
CA GLY A 444 -1.34 26.13 26.82
C GLY A 444 -0.20 27.03 27.24
N ILE A 445 0.54 26.61 28.27
CA ILE A 445 1.72 27.33 28.74
C ILE A 445 2.90 26.38 28.65
N GLY A 446 3.95 26.80 27.94
CA GLY A 446 5.17 26.00 27.78
C GLY A 446 6.27 26.72 27.01
N TYR A 447 7.41 26.05 26.87
CA TYR A 447 8.57 26.58 26.14
C TYR A 447 8.50 26.27 24.64
N ALA A 448 7.90 25.14 24.27
CA ALA A 448 7.60 24.80 22.88
C ALA A 448 6.11 24.58 22.70
N LEU A 449 5.52 25.13 21.64
CA LEU A 449 4.10 24.98 21.33
C LEU A 449 3.94 24.30 19.96
N SER A 450 2.86 23.54 19.79
CA SER A 450 2.43 23.03 18.48
C SER A 450 0.90 23.02 18.41
N PRO A 451 0.29 23.48 17.30
CA PRO A 451 -1.13 23.27 17.09
C PRO A 451 -1.40 21.78 16.88
N ARG A 452 -2.50 21.26 17.43
CA ARG A 452 -3.02 19.94 17.10
C ARG A 452 -4.41 20.08 16.52
N MET A 453 -4.65 19.41 15.40
CA MET A 453 -5.95 19.43 14.73
C MET A 453 -6.47 18.02 14.56
N ARG A 454 -7.74 17.83 14.91
CA ARG A 454 -8.47 16.60 14.66
C ARG A 454 -9.72 16.87 13.82
N VAL A 455 -9.95 16.02 12.82
CA VAL A 455 -11.13 16.06 11.95
C VAL A 455 -11.73 14.66 11.91
N SER A 456 -13.01 14.55 12.25
CA SER A 456 -13.78 13.31 12.11
C SER A 456 -14.85 13.45 11.05
N LEU A 457 -14.86 12.53 10.10
CA LEU A 457 -15.73 12.57 8.92
C LEU A 457 -16.40 11.21 8.72
N THR A 458 -17.70 11.21 8.47
CA THR A 458 -18.45 10.04 7.99
C THR A 458 -19.42 10.44 6.89
N GLY A 459 -19.70 9.54 5.96
CA GLY A 459 -20.88 9.63 5.10
C GLY A 459 -22.11 9.07 5.82
N ALA A 460 -23.30 9.55 5.46
CA ALA A 460 -24.56 8.95 5.87
C ALA A 460 -24.90 7.72 5.01
N ASN A 461 -25.52 6.71 5.62
CA ASN A 461 -25.77 5.39 5.00
C ASN A 461 -27.11 5.28 4.27
N ASP A 462 -27.78 6.40 3.97
CA ASP A 462 -29.17 6.35 3.51
C ASP A 462 -29.28 6.34 1.99
N VAL A 463 -29.24 5.13 1.43
CA VAL A 463 -29.96 4.83 0.17
C VAL A 463 -31.01 3.77 0.48
N ASP A 464 -32.06 4.16 1.20
CA ASP A 464 -33.12 3.24 1.66
C ASP A 464 -34.08 2.81 0.54
N ARG A 465 -34.00 3.38 -0.68
CA ARG A 465 -34.71 2.84 -1.86
C ARG A 465 -34.24 3.45 -3.18
N VAL A 466 -33.82 2.58 -4.09
CA VAL A 466 -33.69 2.89 -5.52
C VAL A 466 -35.02 2.53 -6.19
N SER A 467 -35.79 3.52 -6.63
CA SER A 467 -36.94 3.29 -7.53
C SER A 467 -36.49 3.48 -8.97
N VAL A 468 -36.55 2.42 -9.76
CA VAL A 468 -36.31 2.46 -11.21
C VAL A 468 -37.62 2.91 -11.88
N THR A 469 -37.58 4.01 -12.62
CA THR A 469 -38.72 4.44 -13.45
C THR A 469 -38.90 3.46 -14.62
N GLU A 470 -40.14 3.20 -15.04
CA GLU A 470 -40.54 2.18 -16.04
C GLU A 470 -39.81 2.29 -17.40
N ASP A 471 -39.12 3.41 -17.65
CA ASP A 471 -38.42 3.70 -18.90
C ASP A 471 -36.94 3.26 -18.90
N LEU A 472 -36.41 2.69 -17.81
CA LEU A 472 -35.04 2.14 -17.66
C LEU A 472 -33.87 3.07 -18.04
N THR A 473 -34.09 4.38 -18.22
CA THR A 473 -33.05 5.32 -18.68
C THR A 473 -32.40 6.15 -17.58
N SER A 474 -32.92 6.16 -16.35
CA SER A 474 -32.33 6.92 -15.24
C SER A 474 -32.60 6.28 -13.87
N LEU A 475 -31.64 6.45 -12.96
CA LEU A 475 -31.70 5.97 -11.57
C LEU A 475 -31.90 7.18 -10.65
N LEU A 476 -33.05 7.23 -9.98
CA LEU A 476 -33.46 8.36 -9.16
C LEU A 476 -33.39 7.96 -7.67
N LEU A 477 -32.72 8.79 -6.87
CA LEU A 477 -32.74 8.70 -5.42
C LEU A 477 -33.71 9.76 -4.90
N VAL A 478 -34.76 9.33 -4.20
CA VAL A 478 -35.73 10.23 -3.55
C VAL A 478 -35.36 10.35 -2.08
N GLY A 479 -34.78 11.49 -1.70
CA GLY A 479 -34.55 11.82 -0.29
C GLY A 479 -35.86 12.16 0.45
N PRO A 480 -35.86 12.14 1.79
CA PRO A 480 -37.01 12.59 2.58
C PRO A 480 -37.21 14.10 2.36
N GLY A 481 -38.14 14.46 1.48
CA GLY A 481 -38.38 15.85 1.08
C GLY A 481 -38.69 16.07 -0.40
N GLY A 482 -38.54 15.04 -1.25
CA GLY A 482 -38.95 15.12 -2.66
C GLY A 482 -38.00 15.89 -3.58
N THR A 483 -36.73 16.04 -3.20
CA THR A 483 -35.67 16.55 -4.08
C THR A 483 -35.00 15.41 -4.85
N ASP A 484 -35.09 15.47 -6.17
CA ASP A 484 -34.56 14.49 -7.11
C ASP A 484 -33.05 14.69 -7.32
N HIS A 485 -32.25 13.66 -7.07
CA HIS A 485 -30.82 13.64 -7.41
C HIS A 485 -30.55 12.61 -8.52
N ILE A 486 -29.94 13.05 -9.62
CA ILE A 486 -29.45 12.19 -10.70
C ILE A 486 -28.08 11.65 -10.29
N LEU A 487 -28.00 10.38 -9.87
CA LEU A 487 -26.72 9.69 -9.78
C LEU A 487 -26.45 8.92 -11.08
N THR A 488 -25.36 9.22 -11.76
CA THR A 488 -24.93 8.49 -12.97
C THR A 488 -24.42 7.08 -12.68
N ARG A 489 -24.35 6.67 -11.40
CA ARG A 489 -24.19 5.29 -10.91
C ARG A 489 -24.88 5.15 -9.55
N PRO A 490 -25.68 4.11 -9.26
CA PRO A 490 -26.17 3.84 -7.91
C PRO A 490 -25.00 3.77 -6.93
N ASN A 491 -25.14 4.35 -5.73
CA ASN A 491 -24.27 4.13 -4.57
C ASN A 491 -22.81 4.62 -4.65
N LEU A 492 -22.47 5.62 -5.48
CA LEU A 492 -21.15 6.25 -5.32
C LEU A 492 -21.11 7.03 -3.99
N PRO A 493 -20.16 6.75 -3.10
CA PRO A 493 -20.09 7.40 -1.80
C PRO A 493 -19.80 8.88 -1.99
N LEU A 494 -20.40 9.72 -1.14
CA LEU A 494 -20.23 11.15 -1.21
C LEU A 494 -18.76 11.51 -0.91
N ASP A 495 -18.14 12.20 -1.86
CA ASP A 495 -16.75 12.59 -1.77
C ASP A 495 -16.63 13.97 -1.11
N VAL A 496 -15.88 14.05 -0.01
CA VAL A 496 -15.61 15.30 0.70
C VAL A 496 -14.12 15.58 0.67
N GLU A 497 -13.76 16.72 0.10
CA GLU A 497 -12.37 17.16 0.08
C GLU A 497 -12.09 18.07 1.29
N VAL A 498 -11.08 17.69 2.07
CA VAL A 498 -10.59 18.51 3.19
C VAL A 498 -9.09 18.70 3.00
N GLN A 499 -8.68 19.94 2.80
CA GLN A 499 -7.28 20.31 2.69
C GLN A 499 -6.89 21.27 3.82
N CYS A 500 -5.68 21.10 4.35
CA CYS A 500 -5.08 21.95 5.36
C CYS A 500 -3.75 22.50 4.84
N VAL A 501 -3.66 23.82 4.67
CA VAL A 501 -2.48 24.50 4.12
C VAL A 501 -1.47 24.84 5.22
N GLY A 502 -1.95 25.19 6.42
CA GLY A 502 -1.10 25.61 7.52
C GLY A 502 -1.88 26.01 8.76
N PHE A 503 -1.12 26.45 9.77
CA PHE A 503 -1.65 26.90 11.05
C PHE A 503 -1.05 28.25 11.42
N ASP A 504 -1.87 29.11 12.00
CA ASP A 504 -1.40 30.34 12.67
C ASP A 504 -1.65 30.22 14.17
N LEU A 505 -0.68 30.67 14.96
CA LEU A 505 -0.72 30.64 16.42
C LEU A 505 -0.33 32.01 16.97
N THR A 506 -1.12 32.54 17.89
CA THR A 506 -0.76 33.72 18.69
C THR A 506 -0.40 33.27 20.10
N TYR A 507 0.70 33.81 20.63
CA TYR A 507 1.13 33.58 22.00
C TYR A 507 1.67 34.85 22.63
N GLU A 508 1.62 34.93 23.95
CA GLU A 508 2.34 35.93 24.75
C GLU A 508 3.62 35.29 25.29
N ALA A 509 4.75 36.00 25.20
CA ALA A 509 6.02 35.58 25.76
C ALA A 509 6.39 36.40 26.99
N GLY A 510 6.84 35.73 28.05
CA GLY A 510 7.21 36.37 29.31
C GLY A 510 6.39 35.86 30.48
N ALA A 511 6.89 36.09 31.71
CA ALA A 511 6.27 35.60 32.93
C ALA A 511 4.85 36.17 33.07
N LEU A 512 3.85 35.28 33.14
CA LEU A 512 2.63 35.56 33.90
C LEU A 512 3.08 35.75 35.34
N ILE A 513 3.21 37.00 35.77
CA ILE A 513 3.25 37.35 37.20
C ILE A 513 1.82 37.30 37.71
#